data_AF-A0A7S0ENG4-F1
#
_entry.id   AF-A0A7S0ENG4-F1
#
_cell.length_a   1.000
_cell.length_b   1.000
_cell.length_c   1.000
_cell.angle_alpha   90.00
_cell.angle_beta   90.00
_cell.angle_gamma   90.00
#
_symmetry.space_group_name_H-M   'P 1'
#
loop_
_entity.id
_entity.type
_entity.pdbx_description
1 polymer ?
#
loop_
_entity_poly.entity_id
_entity_poly.type
_entity_poly.pdbx_seq_one_letter_code
_entity_poly.pdbx_strand_id
1 'polypeptide(L)'
;GIDGATKAIQVRRFTRGEFCALGCRAAALLQEAGLTRGDTATHYFTDNRVEDLAFRLGAVLLGTVPVTINWQADTPERVVHKVHATKSKAMVVDADVPAEQIEACREAMGGALPIIVAADRLAA
;
A
#
# COMPACT_ATOMS: atom_id res chain seq x y z
N GLY A 1 -0.23 -14.75 10.09
CA GLY A 1 0.97 -14.50 10.91
C GLY A 1 1.19 -15.66 11.85
N ILE A 2 2.44 -15.91 12.25
CA ILE A 2 2.75 -16.88 13.31
C ILE A 2 2.60 -16.15 14.64
N ASP A 3 1.81 -16.70 15.56
CA ASP A 3 1.76 -16.21 16.94
C ASP A 3 3.11 -16.50 17.62
N GLY A 4 3.82 -15.45 18.02
CA GLY A 4 5.15 -15.53 18.63
C GLY A 4 5.20 -16.28 19.95
N ALA A 5 4.07 -16.45 20.65
CA ALA A 5 3.99 -17.18 21.90
C ALA A 5 3.71 -18.69 21.71
N THR A 6 2.93 -19.05 20.70
CA THR A 6 2.43 -20.43 20.51
C THR A 6 2.98 -21.12 19.27
N LYS A 7 3.69 -20.40 18.39
CA LYS A 7 4.03 -20.81 17.02
C LYS A 7 2.80 -21.26 16.21
N ALA A 8 1.60 -20.83 16.60
CA ALA A 8 0.37 -21.18 15.91
C ALA A 8 0.21 -20.33 14.65
N ILE A 9 -0.19 -20.95 13.54
CA ILE A 9 -0.54 -20.23 12.32
C ILE A 9 -1.90 -19.57 12.53
N GLN A 10 -1.93 -18.23 12.53
CA GLN A 10 -3.19 -17.51 12.46
C GLN A 10 -3.72 -17.52 11.03
N VAL A 11 -4.83 -18.25 10.83
CA VAL A 11 -5.53 -18.35 9.55
C VAL A 11 -6.68 -17.33 9.55
N ARG A 12 -6.62 -16.38 8.61
CA ARG A 12 -7.75 -15.50 8.29
C ARG A 12 -8.44 -16.04 7.03
N ARG A 13 -9.77 -16.11 7.05
CA ARG A 13 -10.58 -16.48 5.88
C ARG A 13 -11.47 -15.30 5.51
N PHE A 14 -11.61 -15.08 4.21
CA PHE A 14 -12.51 -14.09 3.65
C PHE A 14 -13.38 -14.76 2.61
N THR A 15 -14.67 -14.50 2.67
CA THR A 15 -15.58 -14.72 1.56
C THR A 15 -15.30 -13.69 0.45
N ARG A 16 -15.83 -13.94 -0.74
CA ARG A 16 -15.75 -12.97 -1.84
C ARG A 16 -16.39 -11.63 -1.48
N GLY A 17 -17.51 -11.65 -0.74
CA GLY A 17 -18.21 -10.44 -0.30
C GLY A 17 -17.38 -9.62 0.69
N GLU A 18 -16.80 -10.27 1.70
CA GLU A 18 -15.94 -9.60 2.69
C GLU A 18 -14.67 -9.01 2.04
N PHE A 19 -14.04 -9.76 1.13
CA PHE A 19 -12.87 -9.27 0.41
C PHE A 19 -13.21 -8.15 -0.58
N CYS A 20 -14.38 -8.22 -1.23
CA CYS A 20 -14.88 -7.13 -2.07
C CYS A 20 -15.11 -5.86 -1.24
N ALA A 21 -15.70 -5.97 -0.05
CA ALA A 21 -15.88 -4.84 0.86
C ALA A 21 -14.55 -4.22 1.29
N LEU A 22 -13.52 -5.04 1.53
CA LEU A 22 -12.14 -4.55 1.77
C LEU A 22 -11.60 -3.76 0.57
N GLY A 23 -11.78 -4.28 -0.65
CA GLY A 23 -11.38 -3.59 -1.87
C GLY A 23 -12.09 -2.25 -2.06
N CYS A 24 -13.40 -2.19 -1.77
CA CYS A 24 -14.17 -0.94 -1.81
C CYS A 24 -13.65 0.08 -0.79
N ARG A 25 -13.33 -0.34 0.44
CA ARG A 25 -12.71 0.55 1.44
C ARG A 25 -11.35 1.03 0.99
N ALA A 26 -10.53 0.17 0.42
CA ALA A 26 -9.23 0.55 -0.13
C ALA A 26 -9.36 1.57 -1.28
N ALA A 27 -10.35 1.40 -2.18
CA ALA A 27 -10.65 2.37 -3.23
C ALA A 27 -11.05 3.74 -2.65
N ALA A 28 -11.89 3.76 -1.62
CA ALA A 28 -12.29 4.99 -0.93
C ALA A 28 -11.06 5.71 -0.31
N LEU A 29 -10.16 4.98 0.34
CA LEU A 29 -8.93 5.56 0.90
C LEU A 29 -8.01 6.15 -0.17
N LEU A 30 -7.88 5.49 -1.34
CA LEU A 30 -7.14 6.04 -2.47
C LEU A 30 -7.79 7.33 -2.99
N GLN A 31 -9.12 7.35 -3.08
CA GLN A 31 -9.87 8.54 -3.48
C GLN A 31 -9.75 9.69 -2.47
N GLU A 32 -9.81 9.40 -1.17
CA GLU A 32 -9.58 10.37 -0.07
C GLU A 32 -8.17 10.98 -0.13
N ALA A 33 -7.17 10.20 -0.57
CA ALA A 33 -5.82 10.69 -0.82
C ALA A 33 -5.70 11.52 -2.12
N GLY A 34 -6.81 11.76 -2.82
CA GLY A 34 -6.90 12.60 -4.02
C GLY A 34 -6.61 11.87 -5.33
N LEU A 35 -6.57 10.53 -5.33
CA LEU A 35 -6.30 9.78 -6.55
C LEU A 35 -7.55 9.65 -7.42
N THR A 36 -7.32 9.68 -8.73
CA THR A 36 -8.33 9.51 -9.76
C THR A 36 -7.87 8.49 -10.81
N ARG A 37 -8.75 8.17 -11.77
CA ARG A 37 -8.43 7.22 -12.84
C ARG A 37 -7.13 7.61 -13.57
N GLY A 38 -6.24 6.64 -13.73
CA GLY A 38 -4.94 6.79 -14.40
C GLY A 38 -3.81 7.25 -13.49
N ASP A 39 -4.11 7.72 -12.28
CA ASP A 39 -3.09 8.11 -11.31
C ASP A 39 -2.35 6.89 -10.77
N THR A 40 -1.07 7.08 -10.47
CA THR A 40 -0.20 6.06 -9.90
C THR A 40 -0.14 6.15 -8.38
N ALA A 41 -0.15 4.99 -7.72
CA ALA A 41 0.05 4.88 -6.28
C ALA A 41 1.18 3.88 -6.01
N THR A 42 2.19 4.25 -5.24
CA THR A 42 3.21 3.29 -4.82
C THR A 42 2.63 2.36 -3.76
N HIS A 43 2.75 1.05 -3.96
CA HIS A 43 2.41 0.04 -2.97
C HIS A 43 3.71 -0.53 -2.40
N TYR A 44 4.01 -0.19 -1.16
CA TYR A 44 5.22 -0.63 -0.48
C TYR A 44 4.87 -1.42 0.78
N PHE A 45 4.88 -2.73 0.65
CA PHE A 45 4.65 -3.67 1.73
C PHE A 45 5.92 -4.47 2.01
N THR A 46 6.25 -4.64 3.28
CA THR A 46 7.43 -5.38 3.77
C THR A 46 7.17 -6.88 3.96
N ASP A 47 5.93 -7.33 3.73
CA ASP A 47 5.55 -8.74 3.70
C ASP A 47 4.32 -8.96 2.80
N ASN A 48 3.98 -10.22 2.53
CA ASN A 48 2.77 -10.62 1.83
C ASN A 48 1.53 -10.41 2.73
N ARG A 49 0.97 -9.21 2.65
CA ARG A 49 -0.18 -8.77 3.45
C ARG A 49 -1.49 -8.84 2.66
N VAL A 50 -2.59 -9.19 3.35
CA VAL A 50 -3.93 -9.19 2.71
C VAL A 50 -4.36 -7.78 2.32
N GLU A 51 -3.84 -6.79 3.04
CA GLU A 51 -4.03 -5.38 2.80
C GLU A 51 -3.50 -4.98 1.41
N ASP A 52 -2.33 -5.49 0.96
CA ASP A 52 -1.84 -5.24 -0.41
C ASP A 52 -2.84 -5.76 -1.46
N LEU A 53 -3.37 -6.96 -1.26
CA LEU A 53 -4.37 -7.53 -2.17
C LEU A 53 -5.65 -6.67 -2.20
N ALA A 54 -6.10 -6.17 -1.04
CA ALA A 54 -7.25 -5.28 -0.95
C ALA A 54 -7.00 -3.96 -1.69
N PHE A 55 -5.83 -3.34 -1.52
CA PHE A 55 -5.47 -2.12 -2.25
C PHE A 55 -5.29 -2.33 -3.75
N ARG A 56 -4.81 -3.50 -4.19
CA ARG A 56 -4.77 -3.83 -5.62
C ARG A 56 -6.18 -3.95 -6.22
N LEU A 57 -7.11 -4.59 -5.51
CA LEU A 57 -8.51 -4.61 -5.92
C LEU A 57 -9.10 -3.19 -5.92
N GLY A 58 -8.83 -2.40 -4.87
CA GLY A 58 -9.25 -1.01 -4.78
C GLY A 58 -8.74 -0.15 -5.94
N ALA A 59 -7.48 -0.35 -6.35
CA ALA A 59 -6.89 0.33 -7.49
C ALA A 59 -7.60 -0.02 -8.80
N VAL A 60 -7.96 -1.29 -9.00
CA VAL A 60 -8.77 -1.71 -10.16
C VAL A 60 -10.14 -1.05 -10.15
N LEU A 61 -10.81 -1.01 -8.99
CA LEU A 61 -12.15 -0.42 -8.84
C LEU A 61 -12.13 1.09 -9.09
N LEU A 62 -11.13 1.81 -8.59
CA LEU A 62 -10.97 3.26 -8.78
C LEU A 62 -10.40 3.61 -10.16
N GLY A 63 -9.69 2.67 -10.80
CA GLY A 63 -8.98 2.87 -12.06
C GLY A 63 -7.59 3.50 -11.91
N THR A 64 -6.96 3.40 -10.74
CA THR A 64 -5.56 3.81 -10.51
C THR A 64 -4.58 2.71 -10.90
N VAL A 65 -3.31 3.08 -11.03
CA VAL A 65 -2.22 2.16 -11.41
C VAL A 65 -1.33 1.90 -10.19
N PRO A 66 -1.34 0.69 -9.62
CA PRO A 66 -0.46 0.36 -8.50
C PRO A 66 0.98 0.18 -8.99
N VAL A 67 1.92 0.85 -8.34
CA VAL A 67 3.37 0.74 -8.55
C VAL A 67 3.93 -0.09 -7.41
N THR A 68 4.10 -1.39 -7.64
CA THR A 68 4.50 -2.32 -6.58
C THR A 68 6.01 -2.30 -6.34
N ILE A 69 6.38 -2.15 -5.07
CA ILE A 69 7.76 -2.31 -4.60
C ILE A 69 7.98 -3.77 -4.24
N ASN A 70 9.05 -4.35 -4.76
CA ASN A 70 9.53 -5.65 -4.30
C ASN A 70 10.50 -5.41 -3.15
N TRP A 71 10.01 -5.47 -1.91
CA TRP A 71 10.81 -5.12 -0.73
C TRP A 71 12.09 -5.97 -0.56
N GLN A 72 12.11 -7.18 -1.10
CA GLN A 72 13.29 -8.06 -1.04
C GLN A 72 14.37 -7.71 -2.06
N ALA A 73 14.01 -7.00 -3.14
CA ALA A 73 14.88 -6.79 -4.30
C ALA A 73 15.14 -5.31 -4.63
N ASP A 74 14.22 -4.41 -4.27
CA ASP A 74 14.40 -2.98 -4.49
C ASP A 74 15.18 -2.37 -3.34
N THR A 75 16.33 -1.77 -3.66
CA THR A 75 17.10 -0.97 -2.69
C THR A 75 16.35 0.34 -2.36
N PRO A 76 16.66 0.99 -1.23
CA PRO A 76 16.15 2.32 -0.88
C PRO A 76 16.11 3.33 -2.05
N GLU A 77 17.21 3.41 -2.81
CA GLU A 77 17.36 4.32 -3.95
C GLU A 77 16.45 3.92 -5.11
N ARG A 78 16.26 2.61 -5.33
CA ARG A 78 15.39 2.08 -6.37
C ARG A 78 13.92 2.34 -6.06
N VAL A 79 13.54 2.29 -4.78
CA VAL A 79 12.20 2.68 -4.34
C VAL A 79 11.94 4.16 -4.65
N VAL A 80 12.85 5.04 -4.23
CA VAL A 80 12.75 6.49 -4.52
C VAL A 80 12.67 6.74 -6.03
N HIS A 81 13.54 6.08 -6.80
CA HIS A 81 13.54 6.17 -8.26
C HIS A 81 12.19 5.76 -8.85
N LYS A 82 11.59 4.64 -8.41
CA LYS A 82 10.27 4.20 -8.88
C LYS A 82 9.21 5.23 -8.56
N VAL A 83 9.11 5.68 -7.31
CA VAL A 83 8.12 6.69 -6.88
C VAL A 83 8.18 7.94 -7.76
N HIS A 84 9.40 8.45 -7.98
CA HIS A 84 9.63 9.63 -8.81
C HIS A 84 9.32 9.37 -10.29
N ALA A 85 9.86 8.30 -10.88
CA ALA A 85 9.69 7.98 -12.30
C ALA A 85 8.24 7.72 -12.68
N THR A 86 7.45 7.13 -11.78
CA THR A 86 6.02 6.88 -11.99
C THR A 86 5.14 8.05 -11.58
N LYS A 87 5.73 9.13 -11.03
CA LYS A 87 5.01 10.30 -10.52
C LYS A 87 3.90 9.93 -9.54
N SER A 88 4.21 8.99 -8.63
CA SER A 88 3.23 8.45 -7.69
C SER A 88 2.58 9.58 -6.89
N LYS A 89 1.24 9.62 -6.88
CA LYS A 89 0.47 10.65 -6.18
C LYS A 89 0.16 10.31 -4.74
N ALA A 90 0.31 9.05 -4.36
CA ALA A 90 0.28 8.60 -2.97
C ALA A 90 1.16 7.37 -2.80
N MET A 91 1.44 7.04 -1.54
CA MET A 91 2.10 5.80 -1.17
C MET A 91 1.27 5.06 -0.13
N VAL A 92 0.98 3.79 -0.40
CA VAL A 92 0.37 2.84 0.52
C VAL A 92 1.48 2.02 1.16
N VAL A 93 1.53 2.01 2.49
CA VAL A 93 2.56 1.34 3.27
C VAL A 93 1.96 0.42 4.32
N ASP A 94 2.71 -0.59 4.75
CA ASP A 94 2.48 -1.21 6.06
C ASP A 94 3.28 -0.51 7.16
N ALA A 95 3.02 -0.91 8.41
CA ALA A 95 3.60 -0.27 9.59
C ALA A 95 5.12 -0.49 9.73
N ASP A 96 5.68 -1.45 8.99
CA ASP A 96 7.08 -1.87 9.13
C ASP A 96 7.99 -1.20 8.07
N VAL A 97 7.44 -0.38 7.17
CA VAL A 97 8.24 0.45 6.26
C VAL A 97 9.00 1.51 7.09
N PRO A 98 10.34 1.60 6.97
CA PRO A 98 11.13 2.57 7.71
C PRO A 98 10.69 4.01 7.43
N ALA A 99 10.55 4.83 8.48
CA ALA A 99 10.15 6.24 8.34
C ALA A 99 11.12 7.04 7.47
N GLU A 100 12.43 6.78 7.58
CA GLU A 100 13.46 7.40 6.74
C GLU A 100 13.23 7.16 5.25
N GLN A 101 12.74 5.98 4.89
CA GLN A 101 12.45 5.63 3.50
C GLN A 101 11.19 6.35 2.99
N ILE A 102 10.20 6.55 3.87
CA ILE A 102 9.00 7.33 3.56
C ILE A 102 9.35 8.80 3.32
N GLU A 103 10.19 9.37 4.18
CA GLU A 103 10.64 10.76 4.05
C GLU A 103 11.50 10.96 2.80
N ALA A 104 12.42 10.03 2.47
CA ALA A 104 13.17 10.09 1.21
C ALA A 104 12.24 10.11 -0.03
N CYS A 105 11.15 9.33 0.00
CA CYS A 105 10.15 9.35 -1.08
C CYS A 105 9.36 10.66 -1.12
N ARG A 106 9.03 11.26 0.04
CA ARG A 106 8.38 12.58 0.13
C ARG A 106 9.27 13.67 -0.43
N GLU A 107 10.54 13.70 -0.05
CA GLU A 107 11.53 14.67 -0.53
C GLU A 107 11.68 14.60 -2.05
N ALA A 108 11.79 13.39 -2.60
CA ALA A 108 11.86 13.18 -4.05
C ALA A 108 10.61 13.67 -4.80
N MET A 109 9.47 13.76 -4.13
CA MET A 109 8.21 14.27 -4.67
C MET A 109 7.95 15.75 -4.32
N GLY A 110 8.94 16.47 -3.79
CA GLY A 110 8.81 17.89 -3.43
C GLY A 110 8.02 18.14 -2.14
N GLY A 111 7.95 17.16 -1.24
CA GLY A 111 7.37 17.28 0.11
C GLY A 111 5.88 16.97 0.23
N ALA A 112 5.15 16.81 -0.89
CA ALA A 112 3.71 16.53 -0.90
C ALA A 112 3.42 15.12 -1.44
N LEU A 113 3.64 14.09 -0.61
CA LEU A 113 3.24 12.70 -0.89
C LEU A 113 2.35 12.17 0.24
N PRO A 114 1.03 12.06 0.03
CA PRO A 114 0.10 11.39 0.94
C PRO A 114 0.55 9.96 1.25
N ILE A 115 0.53 9.60 2.53
CA ILE A 115 0.90 8.28 3.03
C ILE A 115 -0.34 7.62 3.63
N ILE A 116 -0.67 6.43 3.13
CA ILE A 116 -1.79 5.61 3.61
C ILE A 116 -1.17 4.41 4.33
N VAL A 117 -1.31 4.35 5.66
CA VAL A 117 -0.93 3.16 6.44
C VAL A 117 -2.07 2.15 6.37
N ALA A 118 -1.81 1.00 5.74
CA ALA A 118 -2.87 0.08 5.32
C ALA A 118 -3.57 -0.63 6.50
N ALA A 119 -2.80 -1.03 7.52
CA ALA A 119 -3.32 -1.77 8.68
C ALA A 119 -4.31 -0.94 9.51
N ASP A 120 -4.00 0.34 9.71
CA ASP A 120 -4.78 1.25 10.55
C ASP A 120 -6.12 1.66 9.92
N ARG A 121 -6.25 1.50 8.60
CA ARG A 121 -7.34 2.09 7.81
C ARG A 121 -8.32 1.08 7.21
N LEU A 122 -7.96 -0.21 7.15
CA LEU A 122 -8.85 -1.27 6.65
C LEU A 122 -9.62 -2.01 7.75
N ALA A 123 -9.22 -1.84 9.01
CA ALA A 123 -9.85 -2.42 10.19
C ALA A 123 -11.06 -1.62 10.72
N ALA A 124 -11.33 -0.44 10.16
CA ALA A 124 -12.48 0.42 10.46
C ALA A 124 -13.69 0.13 9.57
#